data_AF-A0AAJ6NKI8-F1
#
_entry.id   AF-A0AAJ6NKI8-F1
#
_cell.length_a   1.000
_cell.length_b   1.000
_cell.length_c   1.000
_cell.angle_alpha   90.00
_cell.angle_beta   90.00
_cell.angle_gamma   90.00
#
_symmetry.space_group_name_H-M   'P 1'
#
loop_
_entity.id
_entity.type
_entity.pdbx_description
1 polymer ?
#
loop_
_entity_poly.entity_id
_entity_poly.type
_entity_poly.pdbx_seq_one_letter_code
_entity_poly.pdbx_strand_id
1 'polypeptide(L)'
;MSKYIESVIASTILDRHNEKLTLKTLENMVSSLNKYNIPIMIEHDPRIPPIGRVLKGYVREREDKEFEAVALIEFFDDTSEVENNGKELKVHDSIDQLTIGYSFSHKNESDLNEIREIEFLLNSKALYEAKKSADPISIITLTGAFILGGIASGFLNQFGADIWDLLKPKLIRLSSKHKTNNTDDLLIFRILIKKINFSIEVEIILTNPLGSDLDDFATNTTHKLDRILEELISVNEDIRKIVFEQKNNSLILKYALTNNGIPLFLNKTIDSFL
;
A
#
# COMPACT_ATOMS: atom_id res chain seq x y z
N MET A 1 25.05 12.45 -4.55
CA MET A 1 25.21 12.11 -5.99
C MET A 1 24.29 10.92 -6.24
N SER A 2 23.12 11.15 -6.84
CA SER A 2 22.12 10.10 -7.05
C SER A 2 22.74 8.88 -7.73
N LYS A 3 22.58 7.71 -7.12
CA LYS A 3 23.11 6.47 -7.67
C LYS A 3 22.06 5.85 -8.58
N TYR A 4 22.42 5.66 -9.85
CA TYR A 4 21.56 5.00 -10.82
C TYR A 4 21.94 3.53 -10.97
N ILE A 5 20.95 2.65 -11.00
CA ILE A 5 21.13 1.21 -11.22
C ILE A 5 20.11 0.73 -12.24
N GLU A 6 20.57 -0.06 -13.21
CA GLU A 6 19.68 -0.85 -14.06
C GLU A 6 19.45 -2.22 -13.45
N SER A 7 18.19 -2.64 -13.33
CA SER A 7 17.82 -3.96 -12.80
C SER A 7 16.77 -4.62 -13.69
N VAL A 8 16.93 -5.92 -13.91
CA VAL A 8 15.87 -6.76 -14.46
C VAL A 8 14.81 -6.94 -13.38
N ILE A 9 13.55 -6.64 -13.71
CA ILE A 9 12.43 -6.70 -12.76
C ILE A 9 11.42 -7.81 -13.08
N ALA A 10 11.41 -8.28 -14.33
CA ALA A 10 10.54 -9.34 -14.80
C ALA A 10 11.08 -9.92 -16.11
N SER A 11 10.77 -11.18 -16.40
CA SER A 11 11.12 -11.82 -17.67
C SER A 11 10.02 -12.78 -18.13
N THR A 12 10.09 -13.21 -19.38
CA THR A 12 9.25 -14.29 -19.92
C THR A 12 9.78 -15.67 -19.54
N ILE A 13 10.90 -15.78 -18.82
CA ILE A 13 11.39 -17.07 -18.31
C ILE A 13 10.42 -17.59 -17.24
N LEU A 14 10.28 -18.92 -17.16
CA LEU A 14 9.52 -19.57 -16.10
C LEU A 14 10.10 -19.16 -14.73
N ASP A 15 9.29 -18.52 -13.90
CA ASP A 15 9.74 -18.11 -12.57
C ASP A 15 9.73 -19.29 -11.58
N ARG A 16 10.22 -19.05 -10.34
CA ARG A 16 10.23 -20.06 -9.27
C ARG A 16 8.83 -20.51 -8.83
N HIS A 17 7.78 -19.83 -9.30
CA HIS A 17 6.38 -20.14 -9.04
C HIS A 17 5.70 -20.84 -10.24
N ASN A 18 6.48 -21.27 -11.25
CA ASN A 18 6.00 -21.87 -12.49
C ASN A 18 5.05 -20.96 -13.29
N GLU A 19 5.14 -19.65 -13.12
CA GLU A 19 4.37 -18.70 -13.93
C GLU A 19 5.24 -18.17 -15.08
N LYS A 20 4.64 -18.05 -16.28
CA LYS A 20 5.26 -17.45 -17.46
C LYS A 20 4.56 -16.13 -17.76
N LEU A 21 5.31 -15.02 -17.75
CA LEU A 21 4.79 -13.74 -18.23
C LEU A 21 4.81 -13.73 -19.76
N THR A 22 3.83 -13.05 -20.36
CA THR A 22 3.84 -12.81 -21.81
C THR A 22 4.67 -11.55 -22.12
N LEU A 23 5.20 -11.45 -23.33
CA LEU A 23 5.83 -10.20 -23.81
C LEU A 23 4.87 -9.01 -23.63
N LYS A 24 3.58 -9.20 -23.93
CA LYS A 24 2.57 -8.16 -23.75
C LYS A 24 2.45 -7.71 -22.29
N THR A 25 2.59 -8.62 -21.34
CA THR A 25 2.62 -8.32 -19.91
C THR A 25 3.83 -7.46 -19.56
N LEU A 26 5.01 -7.77 -20.10
CA LEU A 26 6.22 -6.97 -19.89
C LEU A 26 6.09 -5.56 -20.47
N GLU A 27 5.55 -5.43 -21.69
CA GLU A 27 5.28 -4.13 -22.32
C GLU A 27 4.32 -3.28 -21.48
N ASN A 28 3.26 -3.87 -20.94
CA ASN A 28 2.31 -3.18 -20.09
C ASN A 28 2.95 -2.73 -18.76
N MET A 29 3.81 -3.58 -18.17
CA MET A 29 4.59 -3.21 -16.98
C MET A 29 5.47 -1.99 -17.28
N VAL A 30 6.27 -2.04 -18.35
CA VAL A 30 7.15 -0.95 -18.78
C VAL A 30 6.38 0.34 -19.06
N SER A 31 5.22 0.25 -19.72
CA SER A 31 4.33 1.39 -19.94
C SER A 31 3.92 2.04 -18.61
N SER A 32 3.56 1.24 -17.60
CA SER A 32 3.24 1.75 -16.26
C SER A 32 4.44 2.40 -15.58
N LEU A 33 5.64 1.82 -15.67
CA LEU A 33 6.87 2.41 -15.12
C LEU A 33 7.22 3.75 -15.77
N ASN A 34 6.91 3.90 -17.06
CA ASN A 34 7.17 5.13 -17.80
C ASN A 34 6.10 6.20 -17.56
N LYS A 35 4.88 5.80 -17.17
CA LYS A 35 3.79 6.74 -16.87
C LYS A 35 3.84 7.30 -15.45
N TYR A 36 4.23 6.49 -14.46
CA TYR A 36 4.13 6.86 -13.05
C TYR A 36 5.47 6.80 -12.31
N ASN A 37 5.59 7.58 -11.24
CA ASN A 37 6.63 7.40 -10.25
C ASN A 37 6.32 6.15 -9.42
N ILE A 38 7.13 5.11 -9.59
CA ILE A 38 7.03 3.86 -8.84
C ILE A 38 8.12 3.86 -7.77
N PRO A 39 7.76 3.95 -6.48
CA PRO A 39 8.75 3.94 -5.40
C PRO A 39 9.45 2.58 -5.28
N ILE A 40 10.73 2.60 -4.94
CA ILE A 40 11.52 1.41 -4.62
C ILE A 40 11.53 1.22 -3.12
N MET A 41 10.96 0.09 -2.69
CA MET A 41 10.80 -0.27 -1.29
C MET A 41 11.76 -1.40 -0.90
N ILE A 42 12.19 -1.41 0.35
CA ILE A 42 12.99 -2.50 0.92
C ILE A 42 12.04 -3.66 1.24
N GLU A 43 12.30 -4.84 0.66
CA GLU A 43 11.54 -6.08 0.89
C GLU A 43 10.01 -5.96 0.73
N HIS A 44 9.54 -4.95 -0.02
CA HIS A 44 8.12 -4.60 -0.13
C HIS A 44 7.40 -4.32 1.22
N ASP A 45 8.13 -4.03 2.29
CA ASP A 45 7.56 -3.70 3.60
C ASP A 45 6.94 -2.29 3.59
N PRO A 46 5.61 -2.15 3.67
CA PRO A 46 4.93 -0.86 3.59
C PRO A 46 5.23 0.06 4.78
N ARG A 47 5.86 -0.43 5.85
CA ARG A 47 6.24 0.38 7.02
C ARG A 47 7.52 1.17 6.79
N ILE A 48 8.31 0.80 5.78
CA ILE A 48 9.61 1.40 5.49
C ILE A 48 9.45 2.42 4.35
N PRO A 49 9.94 3.66 4.50
CA PRO A 49 9.90 4.64 3.43
C PRO A 49 10.67 4.15 2.19
N PRO A 50 10.22 4.48 0.98
CA PRO A 50 10.97 4.20 -0.24
C PRO A 50 12.38 4.79 -0.20
N ILE A 51 13.35 4.04 -0.71
CA ILE A 51 14.77 4.45 -0.80
C ILE A 51 15.14 4.95 -2.20
N GLY A 52 14.18 4.99 -3.11
CA GLY A 52 14.39 5.39 -4.49
C GLY A 52 13.11 5.32 -5.29
N ARG A 53 13.24 5.45 -6.62
CA ARG A 53 12.14 5.36 -7.58
C ARG A 53 12.60 4.85 -8.93
N VAL A 54 11.66 4.36 -9.73
CA VAL A 54 11.91 3.99 -11.13
C VAL A 54 11.86 5.22 -12.04
N LEU A 55 12.95 5.52 -12.73
CA LEU A 55 13.04 6.61 -13.70
C LEU A 55 12.48 6.25 -15.06
N LYS A 56 12.72 5.04 -15.53
CA LYS A 56 12.19 4.52 -16.81
C LYS A 56 12.30 3.01 -16.85
N GLY A 57 11.52 2.40 -17.72
CA GLY A 57 11.66 1.00 -18.08
C GLY A 57 11.72 0.80 -19.58
N TYR A 58 12.25 -0.35 -20.00
CA TYR A 58 12.24 -0.81 -21.39
C TYR A 58 12.24 -2.35 -21.42
N VAL A 59 11.76 -2.91 -22.53
CA VAL A 59 11.87 -4.35 -22.80
C VAL A 59 13.07 -4.57 -23.71
N ARG A 60 13.84 -5.62 -23.46
CA ARG A 60 14.86 -6.11 -24.39
C ARG A 60 14.76 -7.61 -24.60
N GLU A 61 15.12 -8.05 -25.80
CA GLU A 61 15.29 -9.47 -26.14
C GLU A 61 16.66 -9.94 -25.62
N ARG A 62 16.69 -11.17 -25.11
CA ARG A 62 17.89 -11.86 -24.63
C ARG A 62 18.46 -12.76 -25.72
N GLU A 63 19.67 -13.28 -25.49
CA GLU A 63 20.33 -14.22 -26.42
C GLU A 63 19.52 -15.51 -26.65
N ASP A 64 18.74 -15.93 -25.64
CA ASP A 64 17.91 -17.14 -25.64
C ASP A 64 16.52 -16.94 -26.28
N LYS A 65 16.26 -15.79 -26.93
CA LYS A 65 14.96 -15.41 -27.53
C LYS A 65 13.83 -15.16 -26.52
N GLU A 66 14.13 -15.18 -25.23
CA GLU A 66 13.21 -14.70 -24.20
C GLU A 66 13.35 -13.17 -24.02
N PHE A 67 12.40 -12.56 -23.33
CA PHE A 67 12.32 -11.11 -23.13
C PHE A 67 12.41 -10.76 -21.65
N GLU A 68 12.98 -9.59 -21.37
CA GLU A 68 13.04 -9.06 -20.01
C GLU A 68 12.66 -7.58 -19.96
N ALA A 69 11.95 -7.22 -18.89
CA ALA A 69 11.68 -5.84 -18.53
C ALA A 69 12.80 -5.35 -17.60
N VAL A 70 13.44 -4.26 -17.99
CA VAL A 70 14.52 -3.61 -17.26
C VAL A 70 14.01 -2.26 -16.73
N ALA A 71 14.34 -1.94 -15.49
CA ALA A 71 14.06 -0.66 -14.86
C ALA A 71 15.38 0.08 -14.57
N LEU A 72 15.45 1.36 -14.94
CA LEU A 72 16.45 2.29 -14.45
C LEU A 72 15.94 2.91 -13.15
N ILE A 73 16.65 2.67 -12.07
CA ILE A 73 16.31 3.07 -10.71
C ILE A 73 17.23 4.20 -10.27
N GLU A 74 16.65 5.22 -9.66
CA GLU A 74 17.34 6.26 -8.90
C GLU A 74 17.18 5.98 -7.40
N PHE A 75 18.27 5.93 -6.66
CA PHE A 75 18.23 5.91 -5.20
C PHE A 75 18.31 7.33 -4.64
N PHE A 76 17.50 7.60 -3.62
CA PHE A 76 17.54 8.86 -2.89
C PHE A 76 18.81 8.90 -2.03
N ASP A 77 19.43 10.07 -1.99
CA ASP A 77 20.62 10.37 -1.19
C ASP A 77 20.27 11.58 -0.32
N ASP A 78 20.69 11.58 0.95
CA ASP A 78 20.32 12.57 1.99
C ASP A 78 20.72 14.02 1.61
N THR A 79 21.53 14.18 0.56
CA THR A 79 22.17 15.43 0.16
C THR A 79 21.74 15.95 -1.21
N SER A 80 20.93 15.20 -1.96
CA SER A 80 20.62 15.52 -3.36
C SER A 80 19.18 15.99 -3.51
N GLU A 81 18.97 17.18 -4.07
CA GLU A 81 17.64 17.57 -4.56
C GLU A 81 17.21 16.59 -5.65
N VAL A 82 16.10 15.90 -5.43
CA VAL A 82 15.55 14.94 -6.38
C VAL A 82 14.76 15.72 -7.43
N GLU A 83 15.28 15.76 -8.66
CA GLU A 83 14.64 16.50 -9.75
C GLU A 83 13.23 15.95 -10.07
N ASN A 84 12.32 16.83 -10.45
CA ASN A 84 11.03 16.43 -10.97
C ASN A 84 11.20 15.83 -12.37
N ASN A 85 10.74 14.59 -12.56
CA ASN A 85 10.83 13.87 -13.84
C ASN A 85 9.52 13.93 -14.67
N GLY A 86 8.57 14.78 -14.28
CA GLY A 86 7.28 14.97 -14.93
C GLY A 86 6.27 13.83 -14.71
N LYS A 87 6.62 12.83 -13.90
CA LYS A 87 5.70 11.73 -13.57
C LYS A 87 5.04 11.97 -12.22
N GLU A 88 3.89 11.33 -12.04
CA GLU A 88 3.11 11.42 -10.80
C GLU A 88 3.14 10.09 -10.06
N LEU A 89 3.09 10.15 -8.72
CA LEU A 89 2.95 8.99 -7.87
C LEU A 89 1.62 8.33 -8.17
N LYS A 90 1.66 7.04 -8.50
CA LYS A 90 0.43 6.26 -8.66
C LYS A 90 -0.17 5.97 -7.28
N VAL A 91 -1.30 6.60 -6.99
CA VAL A 91 -2.19 6.21 -5.89
C VAL A 91 -3.31 5.32 -6.41
N HIS A 92 -3.99 4.60 -5.52
CA HIS A 92 -5.15 3.81 -5.93
C HIS A 92 -6.29 4.73 -6.42
N ASP A 93 -6.98 4.29 -7.47
CA ASP A 93 -8.16 4.97 -7.98
C ASP A 93 -9.28 4.95 -6.93
N SER A 94 -10.11 6.00 -6.94
CA SER A 94 -11.30 6.05 -6.08
C SER A 94 -12.19 4.86 -6.35
N ILE A 95 -12.55 4.15 -5.29
CA ILE A 95 -13.54 3.07 -5.31
C ILE A 95 -14.84 3.57 -4.69
N ASP A 96 -15.97 3.13 -5.23
CA ASP A 96 -17.29 3.55 -4.76
C ASP A 96 -17.74 2.78 -3.51
N GLN A 97 -17.07 1.67 -3.21
CA GLN A 97 -17.40 0.75 -2.13
C GLN A 97 -16.12 0.30 -1.43
N LEU A 98 -16.23 -0.10 -0.16
CA LEU A 98 -15.12 -0.70 0.55
C LEU A 98 -14.71 -2.03 -0.11
N THR A 99 -13.42 -2.26 -0.29
CA THR A 99 -12.89 -3.50 -0.88
C THR A 99 -11.83 -4.15 0.01
N ILE A 100 -11.76 -5.48 -0.02
CA ILE A 100 -10.66 -6.24 0.58
C ILE A 100 -9.58 -6.52 -0.46
N GLY A 101 -8.33 -6.22 -0.13
CA GLY A 101 -7.15 -6.61 -0.87
C GLY A 101 -6.39 -7.73 -0.14
N TYR A 102 -5.71 -8.61 -0.89
CA TYR A 102 -4.91 -9.67 -0.30
C TYR A 102 -3.64 -9.98 -1.12
N SER A 103 -2.57 -10.34 -0.43
CA SER A 103 -1.28 -10.72 -1.01
C SER A 103 -1.19 -12.21 -1.36
N PHE A 104 -0.07 -12.61 -1.98
CA PHE A 104 0.21 -14.00 -2.38
C PHE A 104 0.11 -15.01 -1.23
N SER A 105 0.44 -14.60 0.01
CA SER A 105 0.33 -15.43 1.23
C SER A 105 -1.08 -16.00 1.46
N HIS A 106 -2.12 -15.35 0.93
CA HIS A 106 -3.53 -15.70 1.16
C HIS A 106 -4.20 -16.44 -0.01
N LYS A 107 -3.43 -17.13 -0.86
CA LYS A 107 -3.97 -17.89 -2.01
C LYS A 107 -4.42 -19.31 -1.67
N ASN A 108 -4.34 -19.75 -0.41
CA ASN A 108 -4.86 -21.05 -0.01
C ASN A 108 -6.40 -21.02 0.08
N GLU A 109 -7.06 -22.16 -0.17
CA GLU A 109 -8.54 -22.22 -0.23
C GLU A 109 -9.23 -21.78 1.08
N SER A 110 -8.62 -22.02 2.24
CA SER A 110 -9.21 -21.56 3.51
C SER A 110 -9.27 -20.05 3.60
N ASP A 111 -8.21 -19.35 3.17
CA ASP A 111 -8.18 -17.89 3.14
C ASP A 111 -9.12 -17.35 2.07
N LEU A 112 -9.13 -17.96 0.88
CA LEU A 112 -10.01 -17.56 -0.21
C LEU A 112 -11.49 -17.68 0.16
N ASN A 113 -11.88 -18.70 0.95
CA ASN A 113 -13.24 -18.80 1.46
C ASN A 113 -13.59 -17.65 2.41
N GLU A 114 -12.69 -17.33 3.34
CA GLU A 114 -12.90 -16.21 4.27
C GLU A 114 -12.97 -14.86 3.52
N ILE A 115 -12.12 -14.67 2.51
CA ILE A 115 -12.13 -13.49 1.63
C ILE A 115 -13.45 -13.39 0.86
N ARG A 116 -13.98 -14.49 0.30
CA ARG A 116 -15.29 -14.50 -0.39
C ARG A 116 -16.44 -14.14 0.53
N GLU A 117 -16.38 -14.56 1.79
CA GLU A 117 -17.37 -14.14 2.79
C GLU A 117 -17.27 -12.64 3.09
N ILE A 118 -16.06 -12.08 3.13
CA ILE A 118 -15.86 -10.63 3.25
C ILE A 118 -16.36 -9.89 2.01
N GLU A 119 -16.09 -10.38 0.79
CA GLU A 119 -16.63 -9.83 -0.46
C GLU A 119 -18.17 -9.72 -0.39
N PHE A 120 -18.82 -10.77 0.10
CA PHE A 120 -20.27 -10.79 0.28
C PHE A 120 -20.76 -9.75 1.30
N LEU A 121 -20.09 -9.64 2.46
CA LEU A 121 -20.41 -8.66 3.49
C LEU A 121 -20.24 -7.21 2.99
N LEU A 122 -19.20 -6.97 2.20
CA LEU A 122 -18.88 -5.63 1.67
C LEU A 122 -19.61 -5.31 0.36
N ASN A 123 -20.30 -6.30 -0.22
CA ASN A 123 -20.90 -6.22 -1.55
C ASN A 123 -19.91 -5.73 -2.62
N SER A 124 -18.66 -6.20 -2.56
CA SER A 124 -17.58 -5.75 -3.42
C SER A 124 -16.64 -6.90 -3.79
N LYS A 125 -15.85 -6.73 -4.85
CA LYS A 125 -14.87 -7.73 -5.28
C LYS A 125 -13.53 -7.52 -4.59
N ALA A 126 -12.94 -8.60 -4.14
CA ALA A 126 -11.61 -8.64 -3.58
C ALA A 126 -10.56 -8.36 -4.65
N LEU A 127 -9.50 -7.68 -4.26
CA LEU A 127 -8.39 -7.30 -5.12
C LEU A 127 -7.15 -8.12 -4.76
N TYR A 128 -6.68 -8.92 -5.71
CA TYR A 128 -5.40 -9.59 -5.54
C TYR A 128 -4.25 -8.60 -5.78
N GLU A 129 -3.48 -8.30 -4.74
CA GLU A 129 -2.31 -7.43 -4.81
C GLU A 129 -1.05 -8.29 -5.05
N ALA A 130 -0.73 -8.51 -6.33
CA ALA A 130 0.41 -9.31 -6.74
C ALA A 130 1.75 -8.63 -6.36
N LYS A 131 2.29 -8.97 -5.19
CA LYS A 131 3.65 -8.65 -4.77
C LYS A 131 4.44 -9.95 -4.61
N LYS A 132 5.38 -10.18 -5.53
CA LYS A 132 6.30 -11.33 -5.49
C LYS A 132 7.59 -10.89 -4.80
N SER A 133 7.80 -11.32 -3.57
CA SER A 133 9.06 -11.15 -2.84
C SER A 133 9.59 -12.51 -2.38
N ALA A 134 10.89 -12.58 -2.07
CA ALA A 134 11.52 -13.80 -1.59
C ALA A 134 10.97 -14.21 -0.21
N ASP A 135 10.77 -13.22 0.67
CA ASP A 135 10.11 -13.35 1.97
C ASP A 135 8.85 -12.46 1.98
N PRO A 136 7.68 -12.99 1.59
CA PRO A 136 6.46 -12.19 1.52
C PRO A 136 5.91 -11.93 2.93
N ILE A 137 5.87 -10.65 3.29
CA ILE A 137 5.04 -10.17 4.40
C ILE A 137 3.58 -10.47 4.03
N SER A 138 2.85 -11.02 4.98
CA SER A 138 1.45 -11.35 4.84
C SER A 138 0.63 -10.08 4.99
N ILE A 139 -0.16 -9.71 3.96
CA ILE A 139 -0.88 -8.43 3.94
C ILE A 139 -2.34 -8.66 3.54
N ILE A 140 -3.23 -8.19 4.41
CA ILE A 140 -4.63 -7.92 4.11
C ILE A 140 -4.84 -6.41 4.12
N THR A 141 -5.55 -5.91 3.11
CA THR A 141 -5.87 -4.48 3.00
C THR A 141 -7.39 -4.30 3.01
N LEU A 142 -7.91 -3.33 3.74
CA LEU A 142 -9.25 -2.80 3.53
C LEU A 142 -9.13 -1.41 2.93
N THR A 143 -9.63 -1.22 1.72
CA THR A 143 -9.60 0.06 1.03
C THR A 143 -10.99 0.69 1.05
N GLY A 144 -11.09 1.99 1.37
CA GLY A 144 -12.32 2.77 1.29
C GLY A 144 -12.05 4.23 0.91
N ALA A 145 -13.05 4.89 0.32
CA ALA A 145 -12.98 6.31 -0.03
C ALA A 145 -13.76 7.17 0.97
N PHE A 146 -13.15 8.27 1.41
CA PHE A 146 -13.67 9.14 2.46
C PHE A 146 -13.43 10.62 2.16
N ILE A 147 -14.17 11.49 2.84
CA ILE A 147 -13.97 12.94 2.81
C ILE A 147 -13.05 13.32 3.98
N LEU A 148 -12.13 14.25 3.74
CA LEU A 148 -11.27 14.80 4.79
C LEU A 148 -12.12 15.41 5.91
N GLY A 149 -11.83 15.07 7.17
CA GLY A 149 -12.61 15.49 8.34
C GLY A 149 -13.91 14.69 8.57
N GLY A 150 -14.21 13.72 7.69
CA GLY A 150 -15.38 12.85 7.78
C GLY A 150 -15.04 11.36 7.76
N ILE A 151 -13.81 10.98 8.06
CA ILE A 151 -13.33 9.59 8.04
C ILE A 151 -14.05 8.77 9.10
N ALA A 152 -14.12 9.25 10.35
CA ALA A 152 -14.77 8.51 11.43
C ALA A 152 -16.26 8.29 11.16
N SER A 153 -16.98 9.35 10.78
CA SER A 153 -18.39 9.25 10.39
C SER A 153 -18.59 8.36 9.16
N GLY A 154 -17.71 8.47 8.16
CA GLY A 154 -17.80 7.71 6.93
C GLY A 154 -17.54 6.22 7.16
N PHE A 155 -16.57 5.89 8.00
CA PHE A 155 -16.28 4.51 8.41
C PHE A 155 -17.50 3.91 9.09
N LEU A 156 -18.00 4.53 10.16
CA LEU A 156 -19.17 4.02 10.89
C LEU A 156 -20.42 3.90 10.00
N ASN A 157 -20.63 4.81 9.05
CA ASN A 157 -21.75 4.74 8.11
C ASN A 157 -21.59 3.64 7.05
N GLN A 158 -20.37 3.36 6.58
CA GLN A 158 -20.12 2.32 5.58
C GLN A 158 -20.23 0.91 6.16
N PHE A 159 -19.76 0.69 7.39
CA PHE A 159 -19.88 -0.62 8.05
C PHE A 159 -21.21 -0.76 8.79
N GLY A 160 -21.61 0.23 9.58
CA GLY A 160 -22.54 -0.03 10.69
C GLY A 160 -21.93 -1.00 11.71
N ALA A 161 -22.45 -0.98 12.94
CA ALA A 161 -21.94 -1.84 14.01
C ALA A 161 -22.06 -3.33 13.65
N ASP A 162 -23.17 -3.73 13.02
CA ASP A 162 -23.46 -5.13 12.70
C ASP A 162 -22.47 -5.73 11.68
N ILE A 163 -22.13 -5.01 10.60
CA ILE A 163 -21.16 -5.53 9.62
C ILE A 163 -19.77 -5.55 10.24
N TRP A 164 -19.41 -4.55 11.06
CA TRP A 164 -18.13 -4.54 11.74
C TRP A 164 -17.96 -5.75 12.67
N ASP A 165 -18.98 -6.09 13.44
CA ASP A 165 -18.97 -7.25 14.34
C ASP A 165 -18.83 -8.58 13.57
N LEU A 166 -19.37 -8.66 12.36
CA LEU A 166 -19.20 -9.82 11.47
C LEU A 166 -17.83 -9.84 10.77
N LEU A 167 -17.29 -8.68 10.41
CA LEU A 167 -16.05 -8.53 9.67
C LEU A 167 -14.81 -8.72 10.54
N LYS A 168 -14.79 -8.09 11.72
CA LYS A 168 -13.67 -8.12 12.68
C LYS A 168 -13.10 -9.52 12.92
N PRO A 169 -13.90 -10.55 13.28
CA PRO A 169 -13.35 -11.88 13.54
C PRO A 169 -12.70 -12.51 12.29
N LYS A 170 -13.16 -12.16 11.08
CA LYS A 170 -12.59 -12.65 9.82
C LYS A 170 -11.23 -12.00 9.54
N LEU A 171 -11.14 -10.69 9.74
CA LEU A 171 -9.88 -9.95 9.60
C LEU A 171 -8.82 -10.48 10.57
N ILE A 172 -9.19 -10.71 11.84
CA ILE A 172 -8.28 -11.30 12.84
C ILE A 172 -7.80 -12.67 12.36
N ARG A 173 -8.71 -13.55 11.92
CA ARG A 173 -8.33 -14.88 11.41
C ARG A 173 -7.36 -14.79 10.24
N LEU A 174 -7.55 -13.86 9.31
CA LEU A 174 -6.65 -13.69 8.17
C LEU A 174 -5.29 -13.11 8.59
N SER A 175 -5.27 -12.23 9.60
CA SER A 175 -4.07 -11.48 10.03
C SER A 175 -3.40 -12.04 11.29
N SER A 176 -3.69 -13.30 11.65
CA SER A 176 -3.09 -13.95 12.83
C SER A 176 -2.54 -15.36 12.54
N LYS A 177 -2.36 -15.72 11.27
CA LYS A 177 -2.04 -17.09 10.84
C LYS A 177 -0.55 -17.37 10.79
N HIS A 178 0.30 -16.36 10.61
CA HIS A 178 1.70 -16.56 10.30
C HIS A 178 2.66 -16.34 11.48
N LYS A 179 2.12 -16.17 12.70
CA LYS A 179 2.89 -16.09 13.95
C LYS A 179 3.87 -17.24 14.18
N THR A 180 3.64 -18.42 13.57
CA THR A 180 4.50 -19.59 13.74
C THR A 180 5.77 -19.57 12.88
N ASN A 181 5.82 -18.74 11.83
CA ASN A 181 6.92 -18.73 10.86
C ASN A 181 7.82 -17.48 10.97
N ASN A 182 7.72 -16.70 12.04
CA ASN A 182 8.44 -15.43 12.24
C ASN A 182 8.21 -14.37 11.13
N THR A 183 7.15 -14.50 10.34
CA THR A 183 6.74 -13.49 9.35
C THR A 183 5.64 -12.63 9.93
N ASP A 184 5.78 -11.30 9.84
CA ASP A 184 4.75 -10.36 10.27
C ASP A 184 3.49 -10.49 9.41
N ASP A 185 2.33 -10.49 10.08
CA ASP A 185 1.01 -10.30 9.48
C ASP A 185 0.63 -8.82 9.57
N LEU A 186 0.33 -8.18 8.45
CA LEU A 186 -0.11 -6.79 8.40
C LEU A 186 -1.59 -6.71 7.99
N LEU A 187 -2.35 -5.94 8.76
CA LEU A 187 -3.65 -5.44 8.34
C LEU A 187 -3.51 -3.95 8.03
N ILE A 188 -3.85 -3.57 6.81
CA ILE A 188 -3.73 -2.19 6.32
C ILE A 188 -5.12 -1.63 6.07
N PHE A 189 -5.44 -0.52 6.72
CA PHE A 189 -6.59 0.30 6.34
C PHE A 189 -6.12 1.38 5.38
N ARG A 190 -6.54 1.29 4.12
CA ARG A 190 -6.24 2.26 3.07
C ARG A 190 -7.44 3.19 2.87
N ILE A 191 -7.24 4.45 3.17
CA ILE A 191 -8.23 5.52 3.08
C ILE A 191 -7.87 6.40 1.90
N LEU A 192 -8.78 6.49 0.93
CA LEU A 192 -8.63 7.35 -0.24
C LEU A 192 -9.41 8.64 -0.01
N ILE A 193 -8.69 9.76 0.08
CA ILE A 193 -9.27 11.08 0.29
C ILE A 193 -9.30 11.80 -1.06
N LYS A 194 -10.51 12.04 -1.57
CA LYS A 194 -10.71 12.71 -2.86
C LYS A 194 -10.60 14.22 -2.72
N LYS A 195 -9.72 14.85 -3.50
CA LYS A 195 -9.68 16.29 -3.77
C LYS A 195 -10.18 16.54 -5.19
N ILE A 196 -10.38 17.81 -5.56
CA ILE A 196 -10.95 18.20 -6.87
C ILE A 196 -10.12 17.61 -8.04
N ASN A 197 -8.79 17.64 -7.93
CA ASN A 197 -7.89 17.29 -9.04
C ASN A 197 -7.01 16.04 -8.78
N PHE A 198 -7.05 15.48 -7.57
CA PHE A 198 -6.20 14.35 -7.20
C PHE A 198 -6.78 13.61 -5.99
N SER A 199 -6.23 12.43 -5.70
CA SER A 199 -6.52 11.67 -4.48
C SER A 199 -5.29 11.64 -3.59
N ILE A 200 -5.52 11.60 -2.28
CA ILE A 200 -4.49 11.34 -1.27
C ILE A 200 -4.77 9.97 -0.69
N GLU A 201 -3.76 9.12 -0.66
CA GLU A 201 -3.82 7.80 -0.05
C GLU A 201 -3.28 7.86 1.39
N VAL A 202 -4.06 7.39 2.35
CA VAL A 202 -3.61 7.26 3.75
C VAL A 202 -3.65 5.78 4.11
N GLU A 203 -2.52 5.22 4.53
CA GLU A 203 -2.44 3.84 5.01
C GLU A 203 -2.21 3.83 6.51
N ILE A 204 -3.00 3.02 7.23
CA ILE A 204 -2.82 2.74 8.65
C ILE A 204 -2.50 1.26 8.78
N ILE A 205 -1.29 0.97 9.24
CA ILE A 205 -0.75 -0.38 9.34
C ILE A 205 -0.90 -0.85 10.78
N LEU A 206 -1.52 -2.02 10.95
CA LEU A 206 -1.54 -2.76 12.21
C LEU A 206 -0.67 -4.00 12.02
N THR A 207 0.41 -4.10 12.79
CA THR A 207 1.33 -5.24 12.76
C THR A 207 0.88 -6.30 13.77
N ASN A 208 0.62 -7.52 13.30
CA ASN A 208 0.16 -8.68 14.07
C ASN A 208 -1.07 -8.37 14.96
N PRO A 209 -2.14 -7.77 14.39
CA PRO A 209 -3.22 -7.18 15.17
C PRO A 209 -3.96 -8.18 16.07
N LEU A 210 -4.42 -7.69 17.21
CA LEU A 210 -5.41 -8.31 18.07
C LEU A 210 -6.78 -7.66 17.87
N GLY A 211 -7.84 -8.30 18.37
CA GLY A 211 -9.18 -7.74 18.28
C GLY A 211 -9.31 -6.35 18.92
N SER A 212 -8.58 -6.10 20.02
CA SER A 212 -8.51 -4.79 20.67
C SER A 212 -7.91 -3.70 19.78
N ASP A 213 -6.95 -4.04 18.91
CA ASP A 213 -6.35 -3.06 18.00
C ASP A 213 -7.33 -2.63 16.91
N LEU A 214 -8.16 -3.56 16.43
CA LEU A 214 -9.25 -3.28 15.50
C LEU A 214 -10.34 -2.42 16.15
N ASP A 215 -10.69 -2.72 17.40
CA ASP A 215 -11.67 -1.91 18.15
C ASP A 215 -11.15 -0.49 18.41
N ASP A 216 -9.87 -0.34 18.79
CA ASP A 216 -9.23 0.98 18.94
C ASP A 216 -9.16 1.71 17.59
N PHE A 217 -8.89 0.99 16.50
CA PHE A 217 -8.88 1.58 15.17
C PHE A 217 -10.24 2.21 14.82
N ALA A 218 -11.32 1.42 14.94
CA ALA A 218 -12.67 1.84 14.57
C ALA A 218 -13.18 2.99 15.44
N THR A 219 -12.85 2.98 16.74
CA THR A 219 -13.44 3.91 17.73
C THR A 219 -12.58 5.14 18.04
N ASN A 220 -11.25 5.05 17.96
CA ASN A 220 -10.35 6.12 18.37
C ASN A 220 -9.45 6.59 17.22
N THR A 221 -8.84 5.69 16.46
CA THR A 221 -7.87 6.06 15.42
C THR A 221 -8.52 6.84 14.28
N THR A 222 -9.70 6.43 13.82
CA THR A 222 -10.45 7.17 12.79
C THR A 222 -10.72 8.62 13.18
N HIS A 223 -11.09 8.88 14.44
CA HIS A 223 -11.30 10.24 14.95
C HIS A 223 -10.00 11.04 15.07
N LYS A 224 -8.89 10.40 15.46
CA LYS A 224 -7.57 11.05 15.48
C LYS A 224 -7.16 11.47 14.05
N LEU A 225 -7.37 10.60 13.07
CA LEU A 225 -7.04 10.86 11.66
C LEU A 225 -7.74 12.10 11.11
N ASP A 226 -9.03 12.29 11.42
CA ASP A 226 -9.79 13.47 10.96
C ASP A 226 -9.10 14.78 11.37
N ARG A 227 -8.54 14.85 12.58
CA ARG A 227 -7.84 16.03 13.08
C ARG A 227 -6.45 16.20 12.47
N ILE A 228 -5.66 15.13 12.44
CA ILE A 228 -4.24 15.19 12.08
C ILE A 228 -4.04 15.38 10.58
N LEU A 229 -4.90 14.76 9.77
CA LEU A 229 -4.76 14.82 8.31
C LEU A 229 -5.03 16.21 7.77
N GLU A 230 -5.94 16.97 8.37
CA GLU A 230 -6.17 18.37 7.99
C GLU A 230 -4.89 19.20 8.13
N GLU A 231 -4.21 19.08 9.27
CA GLU A 231 -2.97 19.80 9.53
C GLU A 231 -1.86 19.34 8.56
N LEU A 232 -1.60 18.03 8.46
CA LEU A 232 -0.53 17.51 7.61
C LEU A 232 -0.71 17.89 6.14
N ILE A 233 -1.93 17.79 5.62
CA ILE A 233 -2.23 18.11 4.23
C ILE A 233 -2.16 19.62 3.98
N SER A 234 -2.50 20.46 4.98
CA SER A 234 -2.40 21.92 4.85
C SER A 234 -0.95 22.42 4.79
N VAL A 235 -0.02 21.72 5.45
CA VAL A 235 1.41 22.10 5.48
C VAL A 235 2.12 21.80 4.16
N ASN A 236 1.65 20.80 3.40
CA ASN A 236 2.25 20.45 2.12
C ASN A 236 1.22 19.91 1.12
N GLU A 237 0.83 20.76 0.16
CA GLU A 237 -0.17 20.45 -0.87
C GLU A 237 0.30 19.38 -1.89
N ASP A 238 1.60 19.07 -1.93
CA ASP A 238 2.17 18.07 -2.83
C ASP A 238 2.10 16.65 -2.25
N ILE A 239 1.63 16.48 -1.01
CA ILE A 239 1.43 15.14 -0.42
C ILE A 239 0.41 14.34 -1.25
N ARG A 240 0.77 13.10 -1.57
CA ARG A 240 -0.12 12.12 -2.24
C ARG A 240 -0.27 10.83 -1.47
N LYS A 241 0.67 10.48 -0.59
CA LYS A 241 0.55 9.31 0.28
C LYS A 241 0.99 9.63 1.71
N ILE A 242 0.31 9.11 2.71
CA ILE A 242 0.69 9.20 4.12
C ILE A 242 0.59 7.82 4.73
N VAL A 243 1.61 7.38 5.47
CA VAL A 243 1.64 6.05 6.08
C VAL A 243 1.83 6.18 7.58
N PHE A 244 0.90 5.59 8.31
CA PHE A 244 0.92 5.46 9.75
C PHE A 244 1.06 4.00 10.17
N GLU A 245 1.61 3.79 11.36
CA GLU A 245 1.56 2.53 12.08
C GLU A 245 0.84 2.74 13.40
N GLN A 246 -0.14 1.90 13.72
CA GLN A 246 -0.80 1.90 15.02
C GLN A 246 -0.07 0.92 15.95
N LYS A 247 0.40 1.43 17.09
CA LYS A 247 1.10 0.64 18.11
C LYS A 247 0.75 1.14 19.50
N ASN A 248 0.31 0.24 20.39
CA ASN A 248 -0.02 0.58 21.79
C ASN A 248 -0.98 1.79 21.89
N ASN A 249 -2.07 1.78 21.13
CA ASN A 249 -3.08 2.85 21.03
C ASN A 249 -2.55 4.22 20.58
N SER A 250 -1.31 4.26 20.09
CA SER A 250 -0.67 5.42 19.52
C SER A 250 -0.58 5.26 18.03
N LEU A 251 -0.78 6.35 17.30
CA LEU A 251 -0.63 6.40 15.86
C LEU A 251 0.72 7.08 15.56
N ILE A 252 1.59 6.40 14.81
CA ILE A 252 2.95 6.85 14.53
C ILE A 252 3.06 7.16 13.05
N LEU A 253 3.45 8.38 12.69
CA LEU A 253 3.71 8.74 11.30
C LEU A 253 5.03 8.11 10.87
N LYS A 254 4.96 7.15 9.94
CA LYS A 254 6.14 6.48 9.38
C LYS A 254 6.81 7.36 8.34
N TYR A 255 6.02 7.79 7.36
CA TYR A 255 6.44 8.70 6.30
C TYR A 255 5.23 9.25 5.55
N ALA A 256 5.45 10.31 4.77
CA ALA A 256 4.56 10.74 3.69
C ALA A 256 5.32 10.75 2.36
N LEU A 257 4.62 10.70 1.23
CA LEU A 257 5.21 10.82 -0.11
C LEU A 257 4.59 12.01 -0.83
N THR A 258 5.44 12.77 -1.51
CA THR A 258 5.03 13.79 -2.47
C THR A 258 4.46 13.18 -3.75
N ASN A 259 3.91 14.01 -4.64
CA ASN A 259 3.51 13.60 -5.99
C ASN A 259 4.68 13.07 -6.82
N ASN A 260 5.92 13.41 -6.47
CA ASN A 260 7.11 12.87 -7.11
C ASN A 260 7.62 11.57 -6.47
N GLY A 261 6.90 11.03 -5.48
CA GLY A 261 7.26 9.81 -4.76
C GLY A 261 8.42 9.98 -3.78
N ILE A 262 8.74 11.21 -3.40
CA ILE A 262 9.85 11.52 -2.48
C ILE A 262 9.33 11.44 -1.03
N PRO A 263 10.01 10.71 -0.14
CA PRO A 263 9.65 10.66 1.28
C PRO A 263 9.78 12.01 1.99
N LEU A 264 8.78 12.32 2.81
CA LEU A 264 8.74 13.42 3.76
C LEU A 264 8.51 12.86 5.17
N PHE A 265 8.82 13.68 6.18
CA PHE A 265 8.46 13.46 7.59
C PHE A 265 8.76 12.04 8.11
N LEU A 266 10.04 11.68 8.15
CA LEU A 266 10.48 10.38 8.60
C LEU A 266 10.28 10.20 10.12
N ASN A 267 9.58 9.13 10.51
CA ASN A 267 9.45 8.62 11.88
C ASN A 267 9.13 9.68 12.95
N LYS A 268 7.96 10.32 12.86
CA LYS A 268 7.48 11.27 13.89
C LYS A 268 6.32 10.68 14.70
N THR A 269 6.39 10.79 16.02
CA THR A 269 5.25 10.49 16.89
C THR A 269 4.22 11.62 16.77
N ILE A 270 2.94 11.27 16.63
CA ILE A 270 1.88 12.24 16.36
C ILE A 270 1.68 13.27 17.47
N ASP A 271 2.08 12.99 18.71
CA ASP A 271 2.07 13.96 19.80
C ASP A 271 2.88 15.24 19.48
N SER A 272 3.71 15.26 18.42
CA SER A 272 4.35 16.48 17.91
C SER A 272 3.46 17.39 17.05
N PHE A 273 2.26 16.94 16.68
CA PHE A 273 1.29 17.62 15.81
C PHE A 273 -0.06 17.88 16.52
N LEU A 274 -0.15 17.66 17.83
CA LEU A 274 -1.33 17.93 18.66
C LEU A 274 -0.97 18.92 19.77
#